data_AF-A0A1T5GKG4-F1
#
_entry.id   AF-A0A1T5GKG4-F1
#
_cell.length_a   1.000
_cell.length_b   1.000
_cell.length_c   1.000
_cell.angle_alpha   90.00
_cell.angle_beta   90.00
_cell.angle_gamma   90.00
#
_symmetry.space_group_name_H-M   'P 1'
#
loop_
_entity.id
_entity.type
_entity.pdbx_description
1 polymer ?
#
loop_
_entity_poly.entity_id
_entity_poly.type
_entity_poly.pdbx_seq_one_letter_code
_entity_poly.pdbx_strand_id
1 'polypeptide(L)'
;MSTAEQKPATGRRKSRPLSCALEPAGTEQRVAFDDPAYTIEIPADQPYSARHVLIVHQSPTSPRRWIKVDLKDGGQRIVQQQAVTNFDPDDYEVERLFAPAPDGELVPITLLSRRGAPKDGQAPLLQYGYGAYGISSDPEFSIPALTLVDRGWRYAIAHVRGGSEKGRQWFLGGRRFTKRNSFTDFIACAEYLAREGYTAKGRVVAYGLSAGGLLVGASMNIAPNLWAGVIAKVPFVDMLNTMSDAAHPLVPLFRPDWGDPLADPKAYDYIASISPYENVTASAYPPLLCTAGLKDDRVSYWEPAKLVAEVRHKSTSGNPAMLLTDMKSGHQGSADLASEYREKALFWAFAIHCAA
;
A
#
# COMPACT_ATOMS: atom_id res chain seq x y z
N MET A 1 -44.03 -14.99 -12.90
CA MET A 1 -43.35 -14.03 -12.00
C MET A 1 -42.13 -14.72 -11.41
N SER A 2 -40.94 -14.44 -11.94
CA SER A 2 -39.66 -14.61 -11.23
C SER A 2 -38.58 -13.99 -12.10
N THR A 3 -38.25 -12.73 -11.82
CA THR A 3 -37.09 -12.03 -12.36
C THR A 3 -35.99 -12.12 -11.30
N ALA A 4 -34.96 -12.91 -11.56
CA ALA A 4 -33.73 -12.90 -10.78
C ALA A 4 -32.61 -12.32 -11.67
N GLU A 5 -32.28 -11.05 -11.42
CA GLU A 5 -31.16 -10.34 -12.01
C GLU A 5 -29.84 -11.05 -11.68
N GLN A 6 -29.08 -11.44 -12.70
CA GLN A 6 -27.69 -11.88 -12.55
C GLN A 6 -26.75 -10.67 -12.56
N LYS A 7 -26.10 -10.42 -11.42
CA LYS A 7 -24.98 -9.48 -11.26
C LYS A 7 -23.67 -10.11 -11.76
N PRO A 8 -22.77 -9.36 -12.40
CA PRO A 8 -21.42 -9.84 -12.70
C PRO A 8 -20.60 -9.93 -11.41
N ALA A 9 -20.16 -11.15 -11.07
CA ALA A 9 -19.32 -11.42 -9.91
C ALA A 9 -17.83 -11.45 -10.31
N THR A 10 -17.09 -10.38 -10.03
CA THR A 10 -15.63 -10.39 -10.09
C THR A 10 -15.07 -10.99 -8.78
N GLY A 11 -15.08 -12.32 -8.69
CA GLY A 11 -14.52 -13.06 -7.56
C GLY A 11 -13.02 -13.30 -7.73
N ARG A 12 -12.16 -12.39 -7.23
CA ARG A 12 -10.70 -12.64 -7.13
C ARG A 12 -10.42 -13.65 -5.99
N ARG A 13 -10.31 -14.94 -6.32
CA ARG A 13 -9.75 -15.98 -5.44
C ARG A 13 -8.26 -16.14 -5.76
N LYS A 14 -7.39 -15.90 -4.77
CA LYS A 14 -5.94 -16.20 -4.73
C LYS A 14 -5.17 -15.90 -6.04
N SER A 15 -4.77 -14.64 -6.23
CA SER A 15 -3.56 -14.23 -6.99
C SER A 15 -3.26 -14.97 -8.31
N ARG A 16 -4.25 -15.15 -9.20
CA ARG A 16 -4.13 -15.83 -10.52
C ARG A 16 -5.25 -15.33 -11.49
N PRO A 17 -5.14 -15.61 -12.81
CA PRO A 17 -5.38 -14.70 -13.95
C PRO A 17 -6.79 -14.13 -14.11
N LEU A 18 -6.91 -13.09 -14.94
CA LEU A 18 -8.19 -12.51 -15.35
C LEU A 18 -8.98 -13.55 -16.16
N SER A 19 -10.17 -13.90 -15.67
CA SER A 19 -11.18 -14.62 -16.47
C SER A 19 -11.98 -13.59 -17.26
N CYS A 20 -12.02 -13.72 -18.58
CA CYS A 20 -12.98 -13.03 -19.42
C CYS A 20 -14.08 -14.05 -19.78
N ALA A 21 -15.34 -13.75 -19.48
CA ALA A 21 -16.47 -14.55 -19.96
C ALA A 21 -16.78 -14.06 -21.38
N LEU A 22 -16.68 -14.96 -22.37
CA LEU A 22 -16.61 -14.56 -23.78
C LEU A 22 -17.87 -14.89 -24.59
N GLU A 23 -18.84 -15.65 -24.06
CA GLU A 23 -20.03 -16.01 -24.85
C GLU A 23 -21.35 -16.01 -24.07
N PRO A 24 -22.50 -15.82 -24.77
CA PRO A 24 -23.85 -16.03 -24.22
C PRO A 24 -24.07 -17.44 -23.65
N ALA A 25 -23.24 -18.41 -24.07
CA ALA A 25 -23.26 -19.79 -23.59
C ALA A 25 -22.56 -19.99 -22.23
N GLY A 26 -21.95 -18.95 -21.65
CA GLY A 26 -21.33 -19.01 -20.32
C GLY A 26 -19.92 -19.63 -20.29
N THR A 27 -19.22 -19.70 -21.42
CA THR A 27 -17.83 -20.16 -21.48
C THR A 27 -16.88 -19.08 -20.97
N GLU A 28 -16.13 -19.40 -19.90
CA GLU A 28 -15.06 -18.56 -19.36
C GLU A 28 -13.72 -18.91 -20.02
N GLN A 29 -13.03 -17.90 -20.55
CA GLN A 29 -11.64 -18.03 -21.01
C GLN A 29 -10.71 -17.24 -20.10
N ARG A 30 -9.59 -17.85 -19.71
CA ARG A 30 -8.59 -17.22 -18.85
C ARG A 30 -7.45 -16.63 -19.67
N VAL A 31 -7.09 -15.39 -19.38
CA VAL A 31 -5.94 -14.69 -19.96
C VAL A 31 -4.80 -14.73 -18.95
N ALA A 32 -3.77 -15.53 -19.23
CA ALA A 32 -2.63 -15.73 -18.33
C ALA A 32 -1.41 -14.90 -18.72
N PHE A 33 -0.59 -14.58 -17.72
CA PHE A 33 0.70 -13.91 -17.83
C PHE A 33 1.71 -14.63 -16.94
N ASP A 34 2.97 -14.66 -17.36
CA ASP A 34 4.03 -15.42 -16.70
C ASP A 34 4.63 -14.70 -15.48
N ASP A 35 4.37 -13.39 -15.32
CA ASP A 35 4.84 -12.61 -14.19
C ASP A 35 4.31 -13.19 -12.85
N PRO A 36 5.15 -13.34 -11.81
CA PRO A 36 4.73 -13.89 -10.50
C PRO A 36 3.82 -12.93 -9.72
N ALA A 37 3.89 -11.64 -10.02
CA ALA A 37 3.00 -10.60 -9.50
C ALA A 37 2.82 -9.50 -10.54
N TYR A 38 1.59 -9.22 -10.93
CA TYR A 38 1.24 -8.21 -11.92
C TYR A 38 -0.11 -7.59 -11.61
N THR A 39 -0.42 -6.48 -12.27
CA THR A 39 -1.77 -5.92 -12.34
C THR A 39 -2.28 -5.91 -13.77
N ILE A 40 -3.60 -6.01 -13.90
CA ILE A 40 -4.30 -5.82 -15.15
C ILE A 40 -5.43 -4.84 -14.92
N GLU A 41 -5.51 -3.85 -15.80
CA GLU A 41 -6.58 -2.87 -15.89
C GLU A 41 -7.32 -3.05 -17.21
N ILE A 42 -8.64 -2.86 -17.19
CA ILE A 42 -9.45 -2.74 -18.40
C ILE A 42 -9.80 -1.26 -18.53
N PRO A 43 -9.24 -0.54 -19.52
CA PRO A 43 -9.63 0.85 -19.77
C PRO A 43 -11.13 0.98 -19.97
N ALA A 44 -11.71 2.06 -19.46
CA ALA A 44 -13.12 2.38 -19.63
C ALA A 44 -13.47 2.67 -21.11
N ASP A 45 -14.77 2.78 -21.39
CA ASP A 45 -15.32 3.30 -22.65
C ASP A 45 -14.94 2.52 -23.91
N GLN A 46 -14.74 1.21 -23.78
CA GLN A 46 -14.53 0.32 -24.93
C GLN A 46 -15.87 -0.01 -25.63
N PRO A 47 -15.93 -0.03 -26.98
CA PRO A 47 -17.18 -0.28 -27.70
C PRO A 47 -17.78 -1.65 -27.38
N TYR A 48 -19.08 -1.71 -27.13
CA TYR A 48 -19.79 -2.97 -26.86
C TYR A 48 -19.68 -3.98 -28.01
N SER A 49 -19.64 -3.50 -29.26
CA SER A 49 -19.50 -4.32 -30.46
C SER A 49 -18.04 -4.66 -30.81
N ALA A 50 -17.08 -4.35 -29.94
CA ALA A 50 -15.68 -4.62 -30.18
C ALA A 50 -15.41 -6.13 -30.28
N ARG A 51 -14.56 -6.52 -31.22
CA ARG A 51 -14.06 -7.91 -31.35
C ARG A 51 -12.91 -8.24 -30.41
N HIS A 52 -12.34 -7.22 -29.78
CA HIS A 52 -11.20 -7.33 -28.88
C HIS A 52 -11.46 -6.48 -27.65
N VAL A 53 -10.97 -6.94 -26.50
CA VAL A 53 -10.82 -6.10 -25.31
C VAL A 53 -9.38 -5.59 -25.23
N LEU A 54 -9.23 -4.29 -25.04
CA LEU A 54 -7.96 -3.68 -24.65
C LEU A 54 -7.78 -3.90 -23.15
N ILE A 55 -6.64 -4.44 -22.77
CA ILE A 55 -6.21 -4.52 -21.39
C ILE A 55 -4.87 -3.81 -21.24
N VAL A 56 -4.58 -3.36 -20.04
CA VAL A 56 -3.29 -2.82 -19.67
C VAL A 56 -2.65 -3.72 -18.65
N HIS A 57 -1.49 -4.26 -18.97
CA HIS A 57 -0.71 -5.15 -18.11
C HIS A 57 0.58 -4.45 -17.66
N GLN A 58 0.93 -4.58 -16.39
CA GLN A 58 2.25 -4.22 -15.88
C GLN A 58 2.62 -5.07 -14.67
N SER A 59 3.92 -5.16 -14.39
CA SER A 59 4.49 -5.79 -13.19
C SER A 59 5.66 -4.95 -12.69
N PRO A 60 6.20 -5.20 -11.49
CA PRO A 60 7.33 -4.42 -11.00
C PRO A 60 8.59 -4.54 -11.89
N THR A 61 8.69 -5.60 -12.72
CA THR A 61 9.74 -5.82 -13.72
C THR A 61 9.30 -5.52 -15.17
N SER A 62 8.02 -5.24 -15.42
CA SER A 62 7.51 -5.02 -16.78
C SER A 62 6.78 -3.68 -16.86
N PRO A 63 7.30 -2.69 -17.62
CA PRO A 63 6.60 -1.43 -17.86
C PRO A 63 5.21 -1.64 -18.46
N ARG A 64 4.38 -0.59 -18.39
CA ARG A 64 2.99 -0.65 -18.85
C ARG A 64 2.88 -1.07 -20.32
N ARG A 65 2.11 -2.12 -20.59
CA ARG A 65 1.81 -2.64 -21.94
C ARG A 65 0.32 -2.60 -22.20
N TRP A 66 -0.08 -2.06 -23.34
CA TRP A 66 -1.44 -2.10 -23.84
C TRP A 66 -1.56 -3.30 -24.78
N ILE A 67 -2.46 -4.22 -24.46
CA ILE A 67 -2.61 -5.51 -25.14
C ILE A 67 -4.06 -5.63 -25.62
N LYS A 68 -4.25 -5.90 -26.91
CA LYS A 68 -5.55 -6.33 -27.44
C LYS A 68 -5.67 -7.83 -27.27
N VAL A 69 -6.75 -8.27 -26.64
CA VAL A 69 -7.13 -9.67 -26.51
C VAL A 69 -8.35 -9.91 -27.39
N ASP A 70 -8.24 -10.80 -28.39
CA ASP A 70 -9.36 -11.21 -29.22
C ASP A 70 -10.39 -11.99 -28.39
N LEU A 71 -11.65 -11.60 -28.48
CA LEU A 71 -12.74 -12.19 -27.68
C LEU A 71 -13.20 -13.55 -28.21
N LYS A 72 -12.80 -13.94 -29.42
CA LYS A 72 -13.17 -15.22 -30.03
C LYS A 72 -12.25 -16.35 -29.59
N ASP A 73 -10.95 -16.10 -29.53
CA ASP A 73 -9.94 -17.15 -29.31
C ASP A 73 -8.91 -16.80 -28.22
N GLY A 74 -8.94 -15.59 -27.65
CA GLY A 74 -7.99 -15.11 -26.64
C GLY A 74 -6.64 -14.71 -27.21
N GLY A 75 -6.49 -14.59 -28.53
CA GLY A 75 -5.27 -14.13 -29.18
C GLY A 75 -4.82 -12.77 -28.65
N GLN A 76 -3.55 -12.67 -28.23
CA GLN A 76 -3.01 -11.46 -27.61
C GLN A 76 -2.06 -10.74 -28.56
N ARG A 77 -2.20 -9.40 -28.65
CA ARG A 77 -1.29 -8.55 -29.41
C ARG A 77 -0.99 -7.26 -28.65
N ILE A 78 0.29 -7.03 -28.35
CA ILE A 78 0.75 -5.76 -27.80
C ILE A 78 0.57 -4.68 -28.87
N VAL A 79 -0.10 -3.58 -28.51
CA VAL A 79 -0.32 -2.43 -29.38
C VAL A 79 0.55 -1.23 -29.02
N GLN A 80 0.94 -1.14 -27.75
CA GLN A 80 1.82 -0.10 -27.24
C GLN A 80 2.53 -0.61 -25.98
N GLN A 81 3.76 -0.16 -25.77
CA GLN A 81 4.52 -0.37 -24.54
C GLN A 81 5.13 0.95 -24.10
N GLN A 82 5.10 1.21 -22.79
CA GLN A 82 5.79 2.35 -22.19
C GLN A 82 7.30 2.21 -22.42
N ALA A 83 7.90 3.23 -23.04
CA ALA A 83 9.34 3.32 -23.19
C ALA A 83 9.97 3.78 -21.87
N VAL A 84 11.00 3.07 -21.43
CA VAL A 84 11.79 3.42 -20.23
C VAL A 84 13.26 3.38 -20.63
N THR A 85 13.96 4.49 -20.45
CA THR A 85 15.39 4.60 -20.76
C THR A 85 16.23 3.94 -19.66
N ASN A 86 17.32 3.27 -20.05
CA ASN A 86 18.28 2.62 -19.12
C ASN A 86 17.62 1.59 -18.19
N PHE A 87 16.67 0.83 -18.72
CA PHE A 87 15.97 -0.22 -18.00
C PHE A 87 16.06 -1.53 -18.77
N ASP A 88 16.56 -2.58 -18.10
CA ASP A 88 16.52 -3.95 -18.57
C ASP A 88 15.67 -4.78 -17.59
N PRO A 89 14.58 -5.43 -18.01
CA PRO A 89 13.79 -6.28 -17.11
C PRO A 89 14.59 -7.46 -16.53
N ASP A 90 15.63 -7.94 -17.22
CA ASP A 90 16.43 -9.09 -16.79
C ASP A 90 17.37 -8.74 -15.61
N ASP A 91 17.54 -7.46 -15.31
CA ASP A 91 18.31 -6.99 -14.16
C ASP A 91 17.59 -7.17 -12.81
N TYR A 92 16.28 -7.42 -12.85
CA TYR A 92 15.42 -7.42 -11.67
C TYR A 92 14.68 -8.75 -11.51
N GLU A 93 14.29 -9.05 -10.28
CA GLU A 93 13.45 -10.20 -9.97
C GLU A 93 12.28 -9.80 -9.07
N VAL A 94 11.15 -10.46 -9.28
CA VAL A 94 9.95 -10.29 -8.45
C VAL A 94 9.59 -11.62 -7.83
N GLU A 95 9.43 -11.63 -6.52
CA GLU A 95 8.98 -12.79 -5.76
C GLU A 95 7.59 -12.53 -5.14
N ARG A 96 6.74 -13.56 -5.16
CA ARG A 96 5.49 -13.58 -4.40
C ARG A 96 5.70 -14.43 -3.15
N LEU A 97 5.78 -13.77 -2.00
CA LEU A 97 6.01 -14.42 -0.70
C LEU A 97 4.74 -14.37 0.15
N PHE A 98 4.73 -15.13 1.25
CA PHE A 98 3.59 -15.20 2.18
C PHE A 98 4.08 -15.20 3.62
N ALA A 99 3.83 -14.11 4.35
CA ALA A 99 4.18 -14.00 5.76
C ALA A 99 3.03 -14.51 6.64
N PRO A 100 3.30 -15.38 7.64
CA PRO A 100 2.30 -15.76 8.62
C PRO A 100 2.05 -14.62 9.61
N ALA A 101 0.82 -14.13 9.66
CA ALA A 101 0.34 -13.22 10.70
C ALA A 101 0.16 -13.95 12.05
N PRO A 102 0.03 -13.23 13.18
CA PRO A 102 -0.11 -13.86 14.50
C PRO A 102 -1.31 -14.82 14.63
N ASP A 103 -2.37 -14.61 13.85
CA ASP A 103 -3.54 -15.47 13.80
C ASP A 103 -3.44 -16.60 12.76
N GLY A 104 -2.25 -16.81 12.18
CA GLY A 104 -1.96 -17.85 11.20
C GLY A 104 -2.34 -17.50 9.75
N GLU A 105 -2.96 -16.35 9.52
CA GLU A 105 -3.32 -15.91 8.18
C GLU A 105 -2.08 -15.60 7.33
N LEU A 106 -2.07 -16.06 6.08
CA LEU A 106 -0.93 -15.84 5.18
C LEU A 106 -1.11 -14.53 4.41
N VAL A 107 -0.32 -13.53 4.78
CA VAL A 107 -0.28 -12.18 4.19
C VAL A 107 0.63 -12.20 2.96
N PRO A 108 0.12 -11.93 1.75
CA PRO A 108 0.96 -11.88 0.56
C PRO A 108 1.95 -10.71 0.62
N ILE A 109 3.14 -10.91 0.05
CA ILE A 109 4.15 -9.87 -0.17
C ILE A 109 4.56 -9.93 -1.65
N THR A 110 4.63 -8.78 -2.32
CA THR A 110 5.39 -8.66 -3.57
C THR A 110 6.74 -8.06 -3.24
N LEU A 111 7.82 -8.78 -3.53
CA LEU A 111 9.19 -8.32 -3.30
C LEU A 111 9.88 -8.09 -4.63
N LEU A 112 10.40 -6.89 -4.84
CA LEU A 112 11.25 -6.51 -5.98
C LEU A 112 12.70 -6.37 -5.49
N SER A 113 13.62 -7.01 -6.18
CA SER A 113 15.07 -6.98 -5.91
C SER A 113 15.88 -6.92 -7.22
N ARG A 114 17.17 -6.61 -7.12
CA ARG A 114 18.12 -6.93 -8.20
C ARG A 114 18.21 -8.44 -8.34
N ARG A 115 18.27 -8.95 -9.57
CA ARG A 115 18.40 -10.38 -9.82
C ARG A 115 19.64 -10.94 -9.13
N GLY A 116 19.48 -12.03 -8.39
CA GLY A 116 20.58 -12.70 -7.70
C GLY A 116 21.09 -11.95 -6.45
N ALA A 117 20.34 -10.96 -5.94
CA ALA A 117 20.71 -10.29 -4.70
C ALA A 117 20.77 -11.30 -3.53
N PRO A 118 21.83 -11.30 -2.71
CA PRO A 118 22.01 -12.30 -1.65
C PRO A 118 20.95 -12.17 -0.55
N LYS A 119 20.50 -13.32 -0.03
CA LYS A 119 19.60 -13.41 1.14
C LYS A 119 20.41 -13.59 2.43
N ASP A 120 21.28 -12.63 2.72
CA ASP A 120 22.21 -12.62 3.86
C ASP A 120 21.85 -11.62 4.96
N GLY A 121 20.68 -10.99 4.85
CA GLY A 121 20.16 -9.98 5.77
C GLY A 121 20.81 -8.60 5.63
N GLN A 122 21.72 -8.39 4.67
CA GLN A 122 22.45 -7.13 4.55
C GLN A 122 21.72 -6.07 3.73
N ALA A 123 20.78 -6.45 2.86
CA ALA A 123 20.08 -5.47 2.04
C ALA A 123 19.11 -4.63 2.89
N PRO A 124 19.17 -3.28 2.83
CA PRO A 124 18.10 -2.45 3.36
C PRO A 124 16.82 -2.63 2.54
N LEU A 125 15.67 -2.42 3.19
CA LEU A 125 14.37 -2.69 2.59
C LEU A 125 13.41 -1.53 2.82
N LEU A 126 12.72 -1.11 1.76
CA LEU A 126 11.58 -0.20 1.88
C LEU A 126 10.28 -1.01 1.76
N GLN A 127 9.47 -1.03 2.82
CA GLN A 127 8.19 -1.73 2.86
C GLN A 127 7.03 -0.74 2.73
N TYR A 128 6.26 -0.88 1.66
CA TYR A 128 5.05 -0.10 1.40
C TYR A 128 3.78 -0.85 1.81
N GLY A 129 2.77 -0.13 2.30
CA GLY A 129 1.42 -0.66 2.54
C GLY A 129 0.34 0.42 2.63
N TYR A 130 -0.92 0.01 2.41
CA TYR A 130 -2.10 0.89 2.52
C TYR A 130 -3.18 0.31 3.44
N GLY A 131 -3.80 -0.82 3.04
CA GLY A 131 -4.61 -1.64 3.94
C GLY A 131 -5.95 -1.05 4.38
N ALA A 132 -6.61 -0.19 3.60
CA ALA A 132 -7.92 0.38 3.96
C ALA A 132 -8.87 0.51 2.76
N TYR A 133 -10.17 0.66 3.05
CA TYR A 133 -11.24 0.88 2.06
C TYR A 133 -11.39 -0.20 0.98
N GLY A 134 -10.73 -1.35 1.16
CA GLY A 134 -10.66 -2.40 0.14
C GLY A 134 -9.78 -2.05 -1.05
N ILE A 135 -9.02 -0.95 -1.00
CA ILE A 135 -8.06 -0.57 -2.03
C ILE A 135 -6.91 -1.59 -2.01
N SER A 136 -6.65 -2.20 -3.16
CA SER A 136 -5.54 -3.15 -3.31
C SER A 136 -4.24 -2.40 -3.59
N SER A 137 -3.15 -2.81 -2.95
CA SER A 137 -1.81 -2.27 -3.24
C SER A 137 -1.22 -3.02 -4.43
N ASP A 138 -1.62 -2.66 -5.64
CA ASP A 138 -1.28 -3.43 -6.83
C ASP A 138 0.25 -3.42 -7.12
N PRO A 139 0.82 -4.55 -7.61
CA PRO A 139 2.24 -4.67 -7.92
C PRO A 139 2.55 -4.04 -9.29
N GLU A 140 2.60 -2.71 -9.31
CA GLU A 140 2.81 -1.92 -10.53
C GLU A 140 4.29 -1.67 -10.83
N PHE A 141 4.57 -1.31 -12.09
CA PHE A 141 5.90 -0.84 -12.49
C PHE A 141 6.17 0.53 -11.88
N SER A 142 7.32 0.69 -11.24
CA SER A 142 7.67 1.92 -10.53
C SER A 142 9.13 2.29 -10.76
N ILE A 143 9.37 3.25 -11.66
CA ILE A 143 10.69 3.90 -11.80
C ILE A 143 11.21 4.35 -10.42
N PRO A 144 10.35 4.98 -9.58
CA PRO A 144 10.70 5.26 -8.21
C PRO A 144 11.32 4.08 -7.44
N ALA A 145 10.65 2.92 -7.38
CA ALA A 145 11.15 1.74 -6.69
C ALA A 145 12.47 1.20 -7.29
N LEU A 146 12.59 1.19 -8.62
CA LEU A 146 13.80 0.72 -9.30
C LEU A 146 15.04 1.53 -8.91
N THR A 147 14.92 2.85 -8.73
CA THR A 147 16.08 3.67 -8.32
C THR A 147 16.66 3.26 -6.97
N LEU A 148 15.81 2.82 -6.03
CA LEU A 148 16.30 2.23 -4.77
C LEU A 148 16.94 0.86 -5.01
N VAL A 149 16.27 0.01 -5.78
CA VAL A 149 16.73 -1.36 -6.04
C VAL A 149 18.10 -1.38 -6.73
N ASP A 150 18.35 -0.45 -7.66
CA ASP A 150 19.67 -0.26 -8.29
C ASP A 150 20.78 0.13 -7.30
N ARG A 151 20.42 0.60 -6.10
CA ARG A 151 21.35 0.92 -4.99
C ARG A 151 21.49 -0.24 -4.00
N GLY A 152 21.06 -1.45 -4.37
CA GLY A 152 21.14 -2.64 -3.52
C GLY A 152 20.03 -2.74 -2.47
N TRP A 153 18.99 -1.91 -2.56
CA TRP A 153 17.81 -2.04 -1.71
C TRP A 153 16.87 -3.13 -2.23
N ARG A 154 15.95 -3.54 -1.37
CA ARG A 154 14.74 -4.27 -1.75
C ARG A 154 13.51 -3.39 -1.57
N TYR A 155 12.52 -3.58 -2.44
CA TYR A 155 11.23 -2.89 -2.34
C TYR A 155 10.11 -3.92 -2.15
N ALA A 156 9.39 -3.83 -1.04
CA ALA A 156 8.32 -4.75 -0.69
C ALA A 156 6.96 -4.05 -0.65
N ILE A 157 5.94 -4.69 -1.20
CA ILE A 157 4.53 -4.31 -1.01
C ILE A 157 3.90 -5.36 -0.09
N ALA A 158 3.47 -4.92 1.10
CA ALA A 158 2.74 -5.75 2.04
C ALA A 158 1.22 -5.66 1.76
N HIS A 159 0.63 -6.75 1.28
CA HIS A 159 -0.78 -6.84 0.88
C HIS A 159 -1.68 -7.13 2.09
N VAL A 160 -1.64 -6.24 3.08
CA VAL A 160 -2.27 -6.43 4.40
C VAL A 160 -3.80 -6.43 4.35
N ARG A 161 -4.45 -7.04 5.35
CA ARG A 161 -5.91 -6.97 5.51
C ARG A 161 -6.42 -5.53 5.56
N GLY A 162 -7.65 -5.34 5.08
CA GLY A 162 -8.24 -4.03 4.84
C GLY A 162 -8.07 -3.54 3.39
N GLY A 163 -7.16 -4.13 2.62
CA GLY A 163 -7.19 -4.14 1.15
C GLY A 163 -8.10 -5.24 0.59
N SER A 164 -8.12 -5.46 -0.73
CA SER A 164 -8.95 -6.49 -1.38
C SER A 164 -8.16 -7.52 -2.19
N GLU A 165 -6.87 -7.69 -1.91
CA GLU A 165 -5.96 -8.56 -2.66
C GLU A 165 -6.39 -10.04 -2.60
N LYS A 166 -7.04 -10.45 -1.51
CA LYS A 166 -7.67 -11.78 -1.33
C LYS A 166 -9.20 -11.72 -1.39
N GLY A 167 -9.76 -10.67 -1.98
CA GLY A 167 -11.19 -10.44 -2.16
C GLY A 167 -11.87 -9.80 -0.94
N ARG A 168 -13.21 -9.76 -0.96
CA ARG A 168 -14.01 -8.97 -0.01
C ARG A 168 -13.79 -9.34 1.45
N GLN A 169 -13.53 -10.61 1.78
CA GLN A 169 -13.28 -11.02 3.17
C GLN A 169 -11.93 -10.49 3.68
N TRP A 170 -10.96 -10.27 2.79
CA TRP A 170 -9.69 -9.63 3.14
C TRP A 170 -9.88 -8.18 3.62
N PHE A 171 -10.76 -7.46 2.92
CA PHE A 171 -11.14 -6.11 3.30
C PHE A 171 -11.87 -6.09 4.65
N LEU A 172 -12.90 -6.92 4.80
CA LEU A 172 -13.67 -7.00 6.04
C LEU A 172 -12.81 -7.45 7.25
N GLY A 173 -11.76 -8.24 6.99
CA GLY A 173 -10.80 -8.68 8.00
C GLY A 173 -9.84 -7.61 8.50
N GLY A 174 -9.84 -6.39 7.94
CA GLY A 174 -9.02 -5.26 8.39
C GLY A 174 -9.83 -3.96 8.48
N ARG A 175 -11.04 -4.03 9.04
CA ARG A 175 -12.01 -2.93 9.10
C ARG A 175 -12.75 -2.93 10.43
N ARG A 176 -13.14 -1.76 10.96
CA ARG A 176 -13.79 -1.60 12.28
C ARG A 176 -13.01 -2.36 13.36
N PHE A 177 -13.68 -3.19 14.15
CA PHE A 177 -13.11 -3.94 15.26
C PHE A 177 -12.04 -4.98 14.88
N THR A 178 -11.81 -5.22 13.58
CA THR A 178 -10.70 -6.06 13.09
C THR A 178 -9.56 -5.23 12.51
N LYS A 179 -9.62 -3.89 12.54
CA LYS A 179 -8.64 -3.02 11.90
C LYS A 179 -7.20 -3.24 12.36
N ARG A 180 -7.01 -3.63 13.63
CA ARG A 180 -5.69 -3.98 14.18
C ARG A 180 -4.94 -5.03 13.35
N ASN A 181 -5.67 -5.90 12.66
CA ASN A 181 -5.09 -6.90 11.76
C ASN A 181 -4.23 -6.27 10.67
N SER A 182 -4.59 -5.11 10.12
CA SER A 182 -3.77 -4.41 9.12
C SER A 182 -2.37 -4.14 9.66
N PHE A 183 -2.26 -3.71 10.92
CA PHE A 183 -0.97 -3.34 11.55
C PHE A 183 -0.14 -4.58 11.87
N THR A 184 -0.76 -5.61 12.45
CA THR A 184 -0.05 -6.86 12.77
C THR A 184 0.39 -7.60 11.52
N ASP A 185 -0.40 -7.54 10.43
CA ASP A 185 -0.01 -8.08 9.13
C ASP A 185 1.21 -7.35 8.57
N PHE A 186 1.25 -6.01 8.68
CA PHE A 186 2.36 -5.20 8.19
C PHE A 186 3.66 -5.49 8.94
N ILE A 187 3.57 -5.60 10.27
CA ILE A 187 4.69 -6.00 11.14
C ILE A 187 5.15 -7.42 10.78
N ALA A 188 4.22 -8.37 10.65
CA ALA A 188 4.53 -9.76 10.31
C ALA A 188 5.26 -9.88 8.96
N CYS A 189 4.93 -9.05 7.97
CA CYS A 189 5.65 -9.00 6.70
C CYS A 189 7.12 -8.60 6.88
N ALA A 190 7.38 -7.54 7.65
CA ALA A 190 8.74 -7.05 7.89
C ALA A 190 9.55 -8.06 8.73
N GLU A 191 8.94 -8.67 9.75
CA GLU A 191 9.59 -9.70 10.55
C GLU A 191 9.89 -10.97 9.76
N TYR A 192 8.97 -11.38 8.87
CA TYR A 192 9.19 -12.49 7.95
C TYR A 192 10.38 -12.20 7.03
N LEU A 193 10.40 -11.04 6.36
CA LEU A 193 11.49 -10.68 5.45
C LEU A 193 12.85 -10.62 6.16
N ALA A 194 12.88 -10.11 7.40
CA ALA A 194 14.08 -10.10 8.22
C ALA A 194 14.53 -11.52 8.61
N ARG A 195 13.61 -12.38 9.03
CA ARG A 195 13.92 -13.76 9.43
C ARG A 195 14.42 -14.61 8.26
N GLU A 196 13.84 -14.44 7.09
CA GLU A 196 14.22 -15.19 5.87
C GLU A 196 15.48 -14.64 5.18
N GLY A 197 16.17 -13.66 5.77
CA GLY A 197 17.43 -13.12 5.27
C GLY A 197 17.29 -12.14 4.11
N TYR A 198 16.08 -11.70 3.73
CA TYR A 198 15.93 -10.65 2.73
C TYR A 198 16.38 -9.27 3.26
N THR A 199 16.33 -9.07 4.58
CA THR A 199 16.80 -7.86 5.25
C THR A 199 17.09 -8.20 6.72
N ALA A 200 17.21 -7.21 7.59
CA ALA A 200 17.32 -7.41 9.03
C ALA A 200 16.42 -6.43 9.80
N LYS A 201 16.09 -6.78 11.06
CA LYS A 201 15.42 -5.84 11.97
C LYS A 201 16.28 -4.58 12.11
N GLY A 202 15.65 -3.40 12.08
CA GLY A 202 16.36 -2.12 12.07
C GLY A 202 16.95 -1.72 10.71
N ARG A 203 16.71 -2.49 9.63
CA ARG A 203 17.06 -2.12 8.24
C ARG A 203 15.83 -1.97 7.32
N VAL A 204 14.64 -1.96 7.92
CA VAL A 204 13.37 -1.82 7.22
C VAL A 204 12.84 -0.40 7.38
N VAL A 205 12.65 0.32 6.28
CA VAL A 205 11.95 1.61 6.25
C VAL A 205 10.49 1.38 5.90
N ALA A 206 9.58 1.75 6.80
CA ALA A 206 8.14 1.67 6.55
C ALA A 206 7.67 2.89 5.75
N TYR A 207 6.82 2.67 4.74
CA TYR A 207 6.24 3.75 3.93
C TYR A 207 4.73 3.57 3.74
N GLY A 208 3.96 4.62 4.02
CA GLY A 208 2.52 4.64 3.81
C GLY A 208 2.00 6.05 3.55
N LEU A 209 0.82 6.14 2.93
CA LEU A 209 0.17 7.41 2.59
C LEU A 209 -1.30 7.43 3.02
N SER A 210 -1.83 8.56 3.51
CA SER A 210 -3.24 8.69 3.90
C SER A 210 -3.61 7.64 4.98
N ALA A 211 -4.54 6.72 4.71
CA ALA A 211 -4.82 5.58 5.59
C ALA A 211 -3.66 4.55 5.67
N GLY A 212 -2.73 4.54 4.72
CA GLY A 212 -1.42 3.88 4.88
C GLY A 212 -0.51 4.62 5.88
N GLY A 213 -0.73 5.92 6.10
CA GLY A 213 -0.11 6.68 7.17
C GLY A 213 -0.55 6.20 8.56
N LEU A 214 -1.85 5.91 8.72
CA LEU A 214 -2.38 5.20 9.90
C LEU A 214 -1.65 3.86 10.09
N LEU A 215 -1.54 3.07 9.02
CA LEU A 215 -0.89 1.76 9.04
C LEU A 215 0.54 1.83 9.58
N VAL A 216 1.37 2.71 9.01
CA VAL A 216 2.79 2.81 9.43
C VAL A 216 2.95 3.49 10.78
N GLY A 217 2.10 4.47 11.11
CA GLY A 217 2.11 5.14 12.42
C GLY A 217 1.75 4.18 13.55
N ALA A 218 0.69 3.39 13.40
CA ALA A 218 0.32 2.37 14.39
C ALA A 218 1.39 1.27 14.49
N SER A 219 1.94 0.82 13.35
CA SER A 219 2.99 -0.20 13.32
C SER A 219 4.29 0.24 13.99
N MET A 220 4.63 1.53 13.89
CA MET A 220 5.75 2.15 14.58
C MET A 220 5.56 2.14 16.10
N ASN A 221 4.36 2.47 16.59
CA ASN A 221 4.07 2.44 18.03
C ASN A 221 4.11 1.02 18.60
N ILE A 222 3.60 0.03 17.86
CA ILE A 222 3.54 -1.38 18.30
C ILE A 222 4.93 -2.02 18.28
N ALA A 223 5.75 -1.76 17.26
CA ALA A 223 7.05 -2.40 17.07
C ALA A 223 8.16 -1.38 16.75
N PRO A 224 8.48 -0.44 17.66
CA PRO A 224 9.39 0.68 17.37
C PRO A 224 10.80 0.23 16.97
N ASN A 225 11.30 -0.87 17.53
CA ASN A 225 12.64 -1.41 17.27
C ASN A 225 12.75 -2.20 15.94
N LEU A 226 11.65 -2.39 15.21
CA LEU A 226 11.67 -3.13 13.94
C LEU A 226 12.19 -2.28 12.79
N TRP A 227 11.97 -0.96 12.86
CA TRP A 227 12.10 -0.06 11.74
C TRP A 227 13.43 0.71 11.78
N ALA A 228 14.09 0.83 10.63
CA ALA A 228 15.19 1.77 10.41
C ALA A 228 14.68 3.22 10.38
N GLY A 229 13.46 3.42 9.84
CA GLY A 229 12.82 4.72 9.68
C GLY A 229 11.37 4.57 9.23
N VAL A 230 10.57 5.62 9.38
CA VAL A 230 9.15 5.64 9.01
C VAL A 230 8.83 6.87 8.18
N ILE A 231 8.21 6.65 7.02
CA ILE A 231 7.73 7.69 6.11
C ILE A 231 6.21 7.64 6.06
N ALA A 232 5.56 8.67 6.58
CA ALA A 232 4.11 8.77 6.68
C ALA A 232 3.62 10.00 5.87
N LYS A 233 3.19 9.78 4.62
CA LYS A 233 2.71 10.85 3.73
C LYS A 233 1.24 11.20 4.05
N VAL A 234 0.95 12.47 4.33
CA VAL A 234 -0.42 12.97 4.68
C VAL A 234 -1.19 12.01 5.60
N PRO A 235 -0.63 11.62 6.76
CA PRO A 235 -1.06 10.42 7.46
C PRO A 235 -2.27 10.66 8.37
N PHE A 236 -3.30 9.80 8.26
CA PHE A 236 -4.46 9.79 9.17
C PHE A 236 -4.04 9.19 10.52
N VAL A 237 -3.76 10.01 11.52
CA VAL A 237 -3.06 9.57 12.74
C VAL A 237 -3.70 10.04 14.03
N ASP A 238 -4.66 10.96 13.94
CA ASP A 238 -5.40 11.53 15.07
C ASP A 238 -6.86 11.09 14.99
N MET A 239 -7.06 9.77 14.91
CA MET A 239 -8.33 9.18 14.52
C MET A 239 -9.46 9.58 15.46
N LEU A 240 -9.20 9.62 16.77
CA LEU A 240 -10.25 9.87 17.75
C LEU A 240 -10.79 11.30 17.63
N ASN A 241 -9.90 12.29 17.51
CA ASN A 241 -10.29 13.68 17.35
C ASN A 241 -10.98 13.91 16.00
N THR A 242 -10.42 13.40 14.89
CA THR A 242 -11.02 13.53 13.57
C THR A 242 -12.37 12.82 13.47
N MET A 243 -12.48 11.56 13.92
CA MET A 243 -13.74 10.80 13.86
C MET A 243 -14.81 11.31 14.84
N SER A 244 -14.43 12.11 15.84
CA SER A 244 -15.35 12.79 16.76
C SER A 244 -15.76 14.18 16.28
N ASP A 245 -15.19 14.68 15.17
CA ASP A 245 -15.61 15.95 14.57
C ASP A 245 -16.84 15.75 13.68
N ALA A 246 -18.02 16.08 14.23
CA ALA A 246 -19.28 16.00 13.52
C ALA A 246 -19.39 16.99 12.34
N ALA A 247 -18.57 18.04 12.31
CA ALA A 247 -18.56 19.03 11.24
C ALA A 247 -17.62 18.65 10.08
N HIS A 248 -16.74 17.67 10.27
CA HIS A 248 -15.81 17.24 9.24
C HIS A 248 -16.55 16.51 8.10
N PRO A 249 -16.52 17.04 6.85
CA PRO A 249 -17.41 16.60 5.77
C PRO A 249 -17.21 15.14 5.34
N LEU A 250 -16.00 14.59 5.55
CA LEU A 250 -15.69 13.20 5.19
C LEU A 250 -15.93 12.17 6.30
N VAL A 251 -16.14 12.58 7.56
CA VAL A 251 -16.37 11.64 8.67
C VAL A 251 -17.54 10.69 8.41
N PRO A 252 -18.69 11.15 7.87
CA PRO A 252 -19.77 10.24 7.48
C PRO A 252 -19.36 9.14 6.49
N LEU A 253 -18.42 9.43 5.58
CA LEU A 253 -17.88 8.47 4.62
C LEU A 253 -16.86 7.51 5.24
N PHE A 254 -16.22 7.91 6.33
CA PHE A 254 -15.22 7.13 7.05
C PHE A 254 -15.84 6.19 8.10
N ARG A 255 -16.99 6.55 8.68
CA ARG A 255 -17.72 5.75 9.70
C ARG A 255 -17.98 4.28 9.31
N PRO A 256 -18.33 3.95 8.05
CA PRO A 256 -18.44 2.56 7.65
C PRO A 256 -17.16 1.77 7.97
N ASP A 257 -15.98 2.36 7.76
CA ASP A 257 -14.69 1.68 7.85
C ASP A 257 -14.09 1.67 9.25
N TRP A 258 -14.31 2.72 10.05
CA TRP A 258 -13.67 2.85 11.37
C TRP A 258 -14.63 2.67 12.55
N GLY A 259 -15.91 3.00 12.37
CA GLY A 259 -16.88 3.13 13.47
C GLY A 259 -17.26 4.60 13.71
N ASP A 260 -18.20 4.83 14.62
CA ASP A 260 -18.69 6.16 14.99
C ASP A 260 -18.50 6.40 16.49
N PRO A 261 -17.43 7.11 16.92
CA PRO A 261 -17.11 7.28 18.33
C PRO A 261 -18.12 8.17 19.07
N LEU A 262 -18.93 8.97 18.35
CA LEU A 262 -19.99 9.78 18.94
C LEU A 262 -21.27 9.01 19.25
N ALA A 263 -21.49 7.88 18.57
CA ALA A 263 -22.72 7.10 18.68
C ALA A 263 -22.53 5.76 19.41
N ASP A 264 -21.30 5.22 19.44
CA ASP A 264 -21.01 3.92 20.04
C ASP A 264 -19.75 4.01 20.94
N PRO A 265 -19.90 3.89 22.28
CA PRO A 265 -18.76 3.85 23.20
C PRO A 265 -17.74 2.76 22.87
N LYS A 266 -18.17 1.61 22.33
CA LYS A 266 -17.23 0.56 21.92
C LYS A 266 -16.40 0.98 20.72
N ALA A 267 -17.00 1.74 19.79
CA ALA A 267 -16.27 2.31 18.66
C ALA A 267 -15.28 3.39 19.15
N TYR A 268 -15.67 4.22 20.12
CA TYR A 268 -14.76 5.17 20.77
C TYR A 268 -13.54 4.46 21.36
N ASP A 269 -13.76 3.48 22.24
CA ASP A 269 -12.69 2.73 22.90
C ASP A 269 -11.79 2.04 21.89
N TYR A 270 -12.39 1.44 20.85
CA TYR A 270 -11.63 0.74 19.83
C TYR A 270 -10.78 1.70 19.00
N ILE A 271 -11.35 2.81 18.51
CA ILE A 271 -10.62 3.84 17.75
C ILE A 271 -9.48 4.41 18.58
N ALA A 272 -9.74 4.75 19.85
CA ALA A 272 -8.71 5.21 20.79
C ALA A 272 -7.59 4.18 20.93
N SER A 273 -7.89 2.88 20.96
CA SER A 273 -6.90 1.80 21.09
C SER A 273 -6.07 1.50 19.82
N ILE A 274 -6.37 2.14 18.69
CA ILE A 274 -5.63 1.97 17.43
C ILE A 274 -5.07 3.27 16.85
N SER A 275 -5.48 4.42 17.36
CA SER A 275 -5.07 5.72 16.86
C SER A 275 -3.59 5.99 17.17
N PRO A 276 -2.74 6.29 16.17
CA PRO A 276 -1.32 6.49 16.40
C PRO A 276 -1.00 7.61 17.40
N TYR A 277 -1.69 8.75 17.32
CA TYR A 277 -1.44 9.90 18.20
C TYR A 277 -1.70 9.56 19.67
N GLU A 278 -2.87 8.99 19.99
CA GLU A 278 -3.24 8.60 21.36
C GLU A 278 -2.32 7.52 21.95
N ASN A 279 -1.68 6.70 21.10
CA ASN A 279 -0.87 5.56 21.52
C ASN A 279 0.64 5.82 21.44
N VAL A 280 1.08 7.08 21.30
CA VAL A 280 2.50 7.40 21.52
C VAL A 280 2.83 7.27 23.00
N THR A 281 3.71 6.32 23.33
CA THR A 281 4.22 6.07 24.68
C THR A 281 5.69 6.45 24.81
N ALA A 282 6.26 6.42 26.02
CA ALA A 282 7.70 6.57 26.22
C ALA A 282 8.45 5.37 25.64
N SER A 283 9.11 5.53 24.49
CA SER A 283 9.78 4.45 23.77
C SER A 283 10.86 4.98 22.83
N ALA A 284 11.78 4.12 22.39
CA ALA A 284 12.84 4.48 21.46
C ALA A 284 12.33 4.46 20.01
N TYR A 285 11.69 5.53 19.54
CA TYR A 285 11.11 5.57 18.20
C TYR A 285 12.18 5.58 17.08
N PRO A 286 11.88 5.02 15.90
CA PRO A 286 12.74 5.20 14.74
C PRO A 286 12.70 6.66 14.26
N PRO A 287 13.66 7.09 13.42
CA PRO A 287 13.51 8.32 12.65
C PRO A 287 12.14 8.36 11.95
N LEU A 288 11.44 9.48 12.05
CA LEU A 288 10.10 9.68 11.50
C LEU A 288 10.09 10.87 10.54
N LEU A 289 9.54 10.68 9.34
CA LEU A 289 9.22 11.73 8.40
C LEU A 289 7.72 11.72 8.10
N CYS A 290 7.02 12.74 8.57
CA CYS A 290 5.64 13.01 8.18
C CYS A 290 5.59 14.12 7.11
N THR A 291 4.66 14.02 6.17
CA THR A 291 4.28 15.15 5.31
C THR A 291 2.84 15.56 5.52
N ALA A 292 2.52 16.82 5.19
CA ALA A 292 1.18 17.37 5.26
C ALA A 292 0.95 18.39 4.13
N GLY A 293 -0.29 18.56 3.69
CA GLY A 293 -0.71 19.70 2.88
C GLY A 293 -1.56 20.64 3.74
N LEU A 294 -1.26 21.95 3.74
CA LEU A 294 -2.02 22.91 4.55
C LEU A 294 -3.50 22.96 4.15
N LYS A 295 -3.81 22.72 2.86
CA LYS A 295 -5.16 22.73 2.29
C LYS A 295 -5.72 21.31 2.09
N ASP A 296 -5.16 20.33 2.77
CA ASP A 296 -5.64 18.95 2.70
C ASP A 296 -7.02 18.85 3.36
N ASP A 297 -8.03 18.53 2.56
CA ASP A 297 -9.43 18.39 2.95
C ASP A 297 -9.80 16.94 3.31
N ARG A 298 -8.84 16.00 3.18
CA ARG A 298 -9.02 14.59 3.53
C ARG A 298 -8.40 14.22 4.85
N VAL A 299 -7.15 14.63 5.05
CA VAL A 299 -6.40 14.42 6.28
C VAL A 299 -5.83 15.75 6.69
N SER A 300 -6.32 16.26 7.80
CA SER A 300 -6.01 17.62 8.19
C SER A 300 -4.55 17.77 8.63
N TYR A 301 -3.91 18.89 8.26
CA TYR A 301 -2.47 19.09 8.49
C TYR A 301 -2.04 19.02 9.98
N TRP A 302 -2.98 19.27 10.90
CA TRP A 302 -2.69 19.21 12.33
C TRP A 302 -2.51 17.78 12.84
N GLU A 303 -3.05 16.75 12.15
CA GLU A 303 -2.88 15.36 12.57
C GLU A 303 -1.39 14.95 12.59
N PRO A 304 -0.64 15.02 11.46
CA PRO A 304 0.79 14.75 11.48
C PRO A 304 1.59 15.74 12.35
N ALA A 305 1.15 16.99 12.50
CA ALA A 305 1.82 17.94 13.37
C ALA A 305 1.75 17.54 14.85
N LYS A 306 0.57 17.12 15.32
CA LYS A 306 0.35 16.58 16.66
C LYS A 306 1.16 15.31 16.88
N LEU A 307 1.13 14.36 15.94
CA LEU A 307 1.92 13.13 16.04
C LEU A 307 3.42 13.41 16.18
N VAL A 308 3.99 14.26 15.31
CA VAL A 308 5.42 14.59 15.35
C VAL A 308 5.80 15.28 16.66
N ALA A 309 4.97 16.20 17.16
CA ALA A 309 5.20 16.86 18.44
C ALA A 309 5.21 15.85 19.60
N GLU A 310 4.26 14.92 19.61
CA GLU A 310 4.15 13.90 20.65
C GLU A 310 5.31 12.91 20.63
N VAL A 311 5.73 12.46 19.44
CA VAL A 311 6.91 11.61 19.29
C VAL A 311 8.17 12.32 19.79
N ARG A 312 8.36 13.60 19.45
CA ARG A 312 9.50 14.38 19.98
C ARG A 312 9.48 14.50 21.51
N HIS A 313 8.28 14.61 22.10
CA HIS A 313 8.13 14.76 23.53
C HIS A 313 8.40 13.45 24.30
N LYS A 314 7.93 12.32 23.76
CA LYS A 314 7.96 11.02 24.45
C LYS A 314 9.09 10.08 24.01
N SER A 315 9.71 10.31 22.85
CA SER A 315 10.77 9.42 22.37
C SER A 315 11.97 9.42 23.31
N THR A 316 12.50 8.23 23.57
CA THR A 316 13.74 8.04 24.32
C THR A 316 14.95 7.79 23.41
N SER A 317 14.73 7.60 22.12
CA SER A 317 15.79 7.63 21.11
C SER A 317 16.02 9.09 20.70
N GLY A 318 17.27 9.54 20.61
CA GLY A 318 17.60 10.87 20.08
C GLY A 318 17.33 11.03 18.57
N ASN A 319 16.51 10.14 17.99
CA ASN A 319 16.22 10.10 16.57
C ASN A 319 15.32 11.27 16.16
N PRO A 320 15.48 11.80 14.93
CA PRO A 320 14.68 12.92 14.47
C PRO A 320 13.24 12.47 14.14
N ALA A 321 12.27 13.27 14.55
CA ALA A 321 10.91 13.26 14.01
C ALA A 321 10.66 14.58 13.27
N MET A 322 10.33 14.51 11.98
CA MET A 322 10.25 15.64 11.07
C MET A 322 8.85 15.78 10.48
N LEU A 323 8.43 17.03 10.28
CA LEU A 323 7.21 17.37 9.56
C LEU A 323 7.60 18.26 8.38
N LEU A 324 7.20 17.87 7.18
CA LEU A 324 7.27 18.71 6.00
C LEU A 324 5.86 19.10 5.55
N THR A 325 5.49 20.36 5.76
CA THR A 325 4.17 20.88 5.36
C THR A 325 4.30 21.66 4.06
N ASP A 326 3.61 21.21 3.02
CA ASP A 326 3.40 22.02 1.83
C ASP A 326 2.30 23.05 2.12
N MET A 327 2.69 24.33 2.11
CA MET A 327 1.80 25.44 2.44
C MET A 327 0.79 25.77 1.33
N LYS A 328 0.89 25.13 0.16
CA LYS A 328 0.08 25.41 -1.02
C LYS A 328 -0.77 24.22 -1.47
N SER A 329 -0.36 22.98 -1.20
CA SER A 329 -1.04 21.78 -1.68
C SER A 329 -2.16 21.28 -0.75
N GLY A 330 -3.04 20.45 -1.33
CA GLY A 330 -3.96 19.56 -0.61
C GLY A 330 -3.45 18.11 -0.59
N HIS A 331 -4.37 17.14 -0.54
CA HIS A 331 -4.05 15.72 -0.26
C HIS A 331 -3.14 15.02 -1.28
N GLN A 332 -3.34 15.28 -2.58
CA GLN A 332 -2.61 14.58 -3.64
C GLN A 332 -1.27 15.26 -4.00
N GLY A 333 -0.94 16.40 -3.40
CA GLY A 333 0.24 17.20 -3.80
C GLY A 333 0.05 17.88 -5.17
N SER A 334 1.16 18.22 -5.83
CA SER A 334 1.16 18.71 -7.23
C SER A 334 0.92 17.55 -8.21
N ALA A 335 0.19 17.81 -9.29
CA ALA A 335 -0.23 16.80 -10.27
C ALA A 335 0.80 16.52 -11.38
N ASP A 336 1.97 17.16 -11.35
CA ASP A 336 3.00 16.95 -12.36
C ASP A 336 4.03 15.90 -11.94
N LEU A 337 4.54 15.17 -12.94
CA LEU A 337 5.48 14.07 -12.75
C LEU A 337 6.80 14.50 -12.07
N ALA A 338 7.28 15.72 -12.36
CA ALA A 338 8.52 16.20 -11.79
C ALA A 338 8.39 16.45 -10.27
N SER A 339 7.22 16.93 -9.83
CA SER A 339 6.91 17.08 -8.41
C SER A 339 6.77 15.73 -7.71
N GLU A 340 6.15 14.72 -8.34
CA GLU A 340 6.10 13.36 -7.80
C GLU A 340 7.52 12.80 -7.60
N TYR A 341 8.39 12.91 -8.61
CA TYR A 341 9.76 12.43 -8.51
C TYR A 341 10.59 13.19 -7.48
N ARG A 342 10.37 14.50 -7.32
CA ARG A 342 11.03 15.29 -6.26
C ARG A 342 10.61 14.81 -4.87
N GLU A 343 9.32 14.52 -4.66
CA GLU A 343 8.82 13.97 -3.40
C GLU A 343 9.44 12.61 -3.12
N LYS A 344 9.44 11.71 -4.11
CA LYS A 344 10.03 10.37 -3.93
C LYS A 344 11.53 10.43 -3.69
N ALA A 345 12.26 11.32 -4.36
CA ALA A 345 13.68 11.55 -4.12
C ALA A 345 13.95 11.99 -2.67
N LEU A 346 13.12 12.87 -2.09
CA LEU A 346 13.20 13.23 -0.68
C LEU A 346 12.97 12.00 0.22
N PHE A 347 11.94 11.21 -0.07
CA PHE A 347 11.61 10.02 0.73
C PHE A 347 12.74 8.98 0.70
N TRP A 348 13.37 8.73 -0.44
CA TRP A 348 14.51 7.82 -0.50
C TRP A 348 15.77 8.38 0.10
N ALA A 349 16.03 9.68 -0.02
CA ALA A 349 17.16 10.29 0.67
C ALA A 349 17.03 10.08 2.19
N PHE A 350 15.82 10.27 2.73
CA PHE A 350 15.52 9.94 4.12
C PHE A 350 15.68 8.44 4.41
N ALA A 351 15.10 7.56 3.59
CA ALA A 351 15.21 6.11 3.77
C ALA A 351 16.68 5.64 3.79
N ILE A 352 17.48 6.12 2.83
CA ILE A 352 18.90 5.84 2.70
C ILE A 352 19.64 6.30 3.95
N HIS A 353 19.37 7.51 4.45
CA HIS A 353 19.99 8.00 5.68
C HIS A 353 19.63 7.14 6.90
N CYS A 354 18.40 6.63 6.98
CA CYS A 354 17.95 5.82 8.11
C CYS A 354 18.56 4.42 8.18
N ALA A 355 18.90 3.83 7.04
CA ALA A 355 19.44 2.47 6.95
C ALA A 355 20.95 2.41 6.63
N ALA A 356 21.63 3.56 6.71
CA ALA A 356 23.06 3.73 6.45
C ALA A 356 23.95 3.24 7.60
#